data_AF-A0AA37I301-F1
#
_entry.id   AF-A0AA37I301-F1
#
_cell.length_a   1.000
_cell.length_b   1.000
_cell.length_c   1.000
_cell.angle_alpha   90.00
_cell.angle_beta   90.00
_cell.angle_gamma   90.00
#
_symmetry.space_group_name_H-M   'P 1'
#
loop_
_entity.id
_entity.type
_entity.pdbx_description
1 polymer ?
#
loop_
_entity_poly.entity_id
_entity_poly.type
_entity_poly.pdbx_seq_one_letter_code
_entity_poly.pdbx_strand_id
1 'polypeptide(L)'
;MAWKLKYRCRECGYEAEVYEGRGLFRQEIRAVLCPDCKTIQNIVVGGIIADVAPSYRSEVGRLCLQCGSDKIRVWDGHTCSKCQGEMEQTGEKEFWT
;
A
#
# COMPACT_ATOMS: atom_id res chain seq x y z
N MET A 1 -1.82 -3.25 17.36
CA MET A 1 -2.95 -2.43 16.88
C MET A 1 -2.64 -2.06 15.46
N ALA A 2 -3.54 -2.41 14.55
CA ALA A 2 -3.39 -2.10 13.15
C ALA A 2 -4.52 -1.14 12.74
N TRP A 3 -4.20 -0.28 11.78
CA TRP A 3 -5.04 0.84 11.39
C TRP A 3 -5.15 0.88 9.88
N LYS A 4 -6.33 1.27 9.41
CA LYS A 4 -6.59 1.63 8.02
C LYS A 4 -6.70 3.15 7.95
N LEU A 5 -5.76 3.77 7.23
CA LEU A 5 -5.64 5.20 7.07
C LEU A 5 -6.08 5.59 5.66
N LYS A 6 -6.85 6.66 5.53
CA LYS A 6 -7.22 7.19 4.21
C LYS A 6 -6.34 8.38 3.86
N TYR A 7 -5.83 8.38 2.64
CA TYR A 7 -5.06 9.46 2.04
C TYR A 7 -5.82 10.03 0.86
N ARG A 8 -5.68 11.33 0.64
CA ARG A 8 -6.26 12.05 -0.49
C ARG A 8 -5.26 13.01 -1.09
N CYS A 9 -5.18 13.02 -2.41
CA CYS A 9 -4.40 14.01 -3.15
C CYS A 9 -5.09 15.37 -3.13
N ARG A 10 -4.34 16.43 -2.79
CA ARG A 10 -4.84 17.81 -2.78
C ARG A 10 -5.17 18.35 -4.17
N GLU A 11 -4.46 17.90 -5.20
CA GLU A 11 -4.58 18.44 -6.56
C GLU A 11 -5.67 17.75 -7.38
N CYS A 12 -5.63 16.42 -7.46
CA CYS A 12 -6.55 15.67 -8.32
C CYS A 12 -7.66 14.94 -7.56
N GLY A 13 -7.66 14.99 -6.23
CA GLY A 13 -8.67 14.34 -5.39
C GLY A 13 -8.58 12.82 -5.32
N TYR A 14 -7.54 12.19 -5.88
CA TYR A 14 -7.34 10.74 -5.81
C TYR A 14 -7.24 10.27 -4.36
N GLU A 15 -7.99 9.23 -4.01
CA GLU A 15 -7.99 8.64 -2.67
C GLU A 15 -7.30 7.28 -2.68
N ALA A 16 -6.57 6.99 -1.62
CA ALA A 16 -5.94 5.69 -1.38
C ALA A 16 -6.06 5.31 0.09
N GLU A 17 -6.33 4.04 0.35
CA GLU A 17 -6.36 3.49 1.70
C GLU A 17 -5.04 2.75 1.95
N VAL A 18 -4.41 2.97 3.10
CA VAL A 18 -3.15 2.35 3.48
C VAL A 18 -3.27 1.74 4.87
N TYR A 19 -2.62 0.60 5.05
CA TYR A 19 -2.64 -0.12 6.32
C TYR A 19 -1.34 0.11 7.08
N GLU A 20 -1.46 0.43 8.37
CA GLU A 20 -0.33 0.61 9.27
C GLU A 20 -0.43 -0.36 10.45
N GLY A 21 0.73 -0.89 10.88
CA GLY A 21 0.81 -1.84 11.98
C GLY A 21 0.71 -3.31 11.52
N ARG A 22 0.57 -4.20 12.50
CA ARG A 22 0.44 -5.64 12.28
C ARG A 22 -0.99 -6.07 12.51
N GLY A 23 -1.62 -6.58 11.46
CA GLY A 23 -2.97 -7.10 11.51
C GLY A 23 -3.07 -8.49 12.14
N LEU A 24 -4.25 -9.09 12.08
CA LEU A 24 -4.50 -10.48 12.44
C LEU A 24 -3.44 -11.41 11.79
N PHE A 25 -3.03 -12.47 12.50
CA PHE A 25 -1.96 -13.38 12.07
C PHE A 25 -0.60 -12.70 11.78
N ARG A 26 -0.35 -11.56 12.42
CA ARG A 26 0.85 -10.73 12.24
C ARG A 26 1.02 -10.25 10.79
N GLN A 27 -0.08 -10.12 10.04
CA GLN A 27 -0.05 -9.67 8.65
C GLN A 27 0.59 -8.28 8.56
N GLU A 28 1.61 -8.18 7.71
CA GLU A 28 2.28 -6.92 7.40
C GLU A 28 1.88 -6.51 5.98
N ILE A 29 1.29 -5.33 5.85
CA ILE A 29 0.84 -4.76 4.58
C ILE A 29 1.68 -3.52 4.29
N ARG A 30 2.15 -3.41 3.05
CA ARG A 30 2.91 -2.26 2.58
C ARG A 30 2.22 -1.66 1.36
N ALA A 31 2.08 -0.35 1.37
CA ALA A 31 1.61 0.39 0.22
C ALA A 31 2.72 0.50 -0.83
N VAL A 32 2.39 0.18 -2.07
CA VAL A 32 3.27 0.30 -3.23
C VAL A 32 2.62 1.16 -4.30
N LEU A 33 3.40 1.99 -4.95
CA LEU A 33 3.00 2.79 -6.10
C LEU A 33 3.39 2.04 -7.36
N CYS A 34 2.40 1.82 -8.24
CA CYS A 34 2.62 1.34 -9.59
C CYS A 34 2.61 2.52 -10.58
N PRO A 35 3.75 2.85 -11.23
CA PRO A 35 3.81 3.98 -12.16
C PRO A 35 3.05 3.70 -13.46
N ASP A 36 2.95 2.44 -13.88
CA ASP A 36 2.35 2.07 -15.17
C ASP A 36 0.81 2.22 -15.16
N CYS A 37 0.12 1.73 -14.12
CA CYS A 37 -1.33 1.89 -13.99
C CYS A 37 -1.75 3.04 -13.07
N LYS A 38 -0.76 3.81 -12.58
CA LYS A 38 -0.96 5.03 -11.76
C LYS A 38 -1.89 4.75 -10.58
N THR A 39 -1.51 3.79 -9.74
CA THR A 39 -2.33 3.41 -8.58
C THR A 39 -1.45 3.07 -7.38
N ILE A 40 -1.97 3.31 -6.19
CA ILE A 40 -1.38 2.86 -4.93
C ILE A 40 -2.09 1.57 -4.54
N GLN A 41 -1.33 0.53 -4.21
CA GLN A 41 -1.86 -0.78 -3.83
C GLN A 41 -1.26 -1.25 -2.54
N ASN A 42 -2.04 -2.03 -1.81
CA ASN A 42 -1.59 -2.70 -0.60
C ASN A 42 -1.17 -4.11 -0.96
N ILE A 43 0.10 -4.44 -0.73
CA ILE A 43 0.62 -5.80 -0.88
C ILE A 43 1.00 -6.37 0.48
N VAL A 44 0.81 -7.67 0.64
CA VAL A 44 1.20 -8.38 1.87
C VAL A 44 2.67 -8.74 1.78
N VAL A 45 3.45 -8.27 2.75
CA VAL A 45 4.91 -8.45 2.83
C VAL A 45 5.36 -9.13 4.12
N GLY A 46 4.44 -9.71 4.88
CA GLY A 46 4.77 -10.44 6.10
C GLY A 46 3.58 -11.08 6.78
N GLY A 47 3.83 -11.65 7.96
CA GLY A 47 2.87 -12.44 8.73
C GLY A 47 2.97 -13.93 8.44
N ILE A 48 2.01 -14.70 8.93
CA ILE A 48 2.03 -16.18 8.82
C ILE A 48 2.11 -16.65 7.36
N ILE A 49 1.56 -15.89 6.40
CA ILE A 49 1.69 -16.22 4.98
C ILE A 49 3.15 -16.28 4.51
N ALA A 50 4.03 -15.47 5.10
CA ALA A 50 5.44 -15.42 4.75
C ALA A 50 6.25 -16.61 5.32
N ASP A 51 5.67 -17.36 6.26
CA ASP A 51 6.22 -18.62 6.77
C ASP A 51 5.97 -19.79 5.80
N VAL A 52 4.82 -19.78 5.12
CA VAL A 52 4.43 -20.81 4.14
C VAL A 52 4.80 -20.45 2.69
N ALA A 53 4.91 -19.16 2.37
CA ALA A 53 5.25 -18.65 1.06
C ALA A 53 6.33 -17.56 1.18
N PRO A 54 7.62 -17.91 1.08
CA PRO A 54 8.73 -16.96 1.27
C PRO A 54 8.70 -15.75 0.32
N SER A 55 8.03 -15.86 -0.83
CA SER A 55 7.81 -14.76 -1.78
C SER A 55 6.91 -13.63 -1.24
N TYR A 56 6.32 -13.81 -0.06
CA TYR A 56 5.55 -12.78 0.66
C TYR A 56 6.36 -12.13 1.79
N ARG A 57 7.68 -12.33 1.87
CA ARG A 57 8.54 -11.69 2.90
C ARG A 57 8.96 -10.26 2.54
N SER A 58 8.75 -9.84 1.30
CA SER A 58 9.13 -8.52 0.82
C SER A 58 8.36 -8.14 -0.44
N GLU A 59 8.46 -6.88 -0.82
CA GLU A 59 8.02 -6.32 -2.10
C GLU A 59 8.87 -6.78 -3.31
N VAL A 60 10.05 -7.36 -3.08
CA VAL A 60 10.99 -7.72 -4.15
C VAL A 60 10.42 -8.83 -5.03
N GLY A 61 10.40 -8.59 -6.36
CA GLY A 61 9.86 -9.54 -7.34
C GLY A 61 8.33 -9.65 -7.32
N ARG A 62 7.63 -8.78 -6.57
CA ARG A 62 6.18 -8.70 -6.58
C ARG A 62 5.71 -7.90 -7.79
N LEU A 63 4.61 -8.34 -8.38
CA LEU A 63 3.94 -7.64 -9.47
C LEU A 63 2.80 -6.79 -8.92
N CYS A 64 2.50 -5.72 -9.65
CA CYS A 64 1.29 -4.94 -9.50
C CYS A 64 0.07 -5.85 -9.61
N LEU A 65 -0.78 -5.88 -8.58
CA LEU A 65 -1.98 -6.72 -8.52
C LEU A 65 -3.07 -6.29 -9.52
N GLN A 66 -2.94 -5.07 -10.07
CA GLN A 66 -3.91 -4.50 -11.02
C GLN A 66 -3.48 -4.66 -12.49
N CYS A 67 -2.19 -4.50 -12.82
CA CYS A 67 -1.72 -4.53 -14.22
C CYS A 67 -0.57 -5.50 -14.49
N GLY A 68 -0.06 -6.21 -13.49
CA GLY A 68 1.02 -7.18 -13.67
C GLY A 68 2.42 -6.57 -13.89
N SER A 69 2.56 -5.24 -13.84
CA SER A 69 3.87 -4.57 -13.93
C SER A 69 4.79 -4.97 -12.77
N ASP A 70 6.07 -5.17 -13.08
CA ASP A 70 7.16 -5.40 -12.12
C ASP A 70 7.81 -4.09 -11.62
N LYS A 71 7.38 -2.93 -12.13
CA LYS A 71 7.94 -1.62 -11.79
C LYS A 71 7.31 -0.99 -10.54
N ILE A 72 6.74 -1.79 -9.66
CA ILE A 72 6.18 -1.28 -8.41
C ILE A 72 7.30 -0.81 -7.49
N ARG A 73 7.04 0.24 -6.71
CA ARG A 73 7.95 0.76 -5.69
C ARG A 73 7.21 0.99 -4.38
N VAL A 74 7.88 0.86 -3.25
CA VAL A 74 7.29 1.23 -1.95
C VAL A 74 6.83 2.68 -2.03
N TRP A 75 5.60 2.91 -1.61
CA TRP A 75 5.02 4.25 -1.61
C TRP A 75 5.60 5.05 -0.45
N ASP A 76 5.93 6.31 -0.70
CA ASP A 76 6.57 7.23 0.25
C ASP A 76 5.58 7.86 1.24
N GLY A 77 4.28 7.59 1.11
CA GLY A 77 3.23 8.17 1.94
C GLY A 77 2.74 9.54 1.49
N HIS A 78 3.33 10.12 0.44
CA HIS A 78 3.11 11.53 0.07
C HIS A 78 2.87 11.74 -1.43
N THR A 79 3.41 10.90 -2.32
CA THR A 79 3.35 11.15 -3.78
C THR A 79 2.09 10.57 -4.41
N CYS A 80 1.28 11.41 -5.07
CA CYS A 80 0.10 10.96 -5.81
C CYS A 80 0.48 10.13 -7.04
N SER A 81 -0.08 8.93 -7.14
CA SER A 81 0.15 8.06 -8.30
C SER A 81 -0.46 8.59 -9.61
N LYS A 82 -1.48 9.47 -9.54
CA LYS A 82 -2.21 10.01 -10.69
C LYS A 82 -1.59 11.27 -11.28
N CYS A 83 -1.31 12.26 -10.43
CA CYS A 83 -0.85 13.59 -10.86
C CYS A 83 0.56 13.95 -10.36
N GLN A 84 1.22 13.09 -9.57
CA GLN A 84 2.51 13.37 -8.92
C GLN A 84 2.49 14.49 -7.87
N GLY A 85 1.32 15.09 -7.60
CA GLY A 85 1.13 16.03 -6.51
C GLY A 85 1.15 15.40 -5.12
N GLU A 86 0.92 16.23 -4.11
CA GLU A 86 0.98 15.81 -2.70
C GLU A 86 -0.31 15.11 -2.24
N MET A 87 -0.15 14.03 -1.48
CA MET A 87 -1.19 13.29 -0.79
C MET A 87 -1.07 13.51 0.71
N GLU A 88 -2.21 13.70 1.34
CA GLU A 88 -2.31 13.86 2.79
C GLU A 88 -3.30 12.89 3.38
N GLN A 89 -3.03 12.48 4.62
CA GLN A 89 -3.98 11.69 5.38
C GLN A 89 -5.22 12.53 5.71
N THR A 90 -6.41 12.03 5.42
CA THR A 90 -7.68 12.77 5.63
C THR A 90 -8.12 12.84 7.09
N GLY A 91 -7.36 12.24 8.01
CA GLY A 91 -7.73 12.05 9.42
C GLY A 91 -8.69 10.88 9.65
N GLU A 92 -9.27 10.31 8.59
CA GLU A 92 -10.03 9.06 8.66
C GLU A 92 -9.08 7.91 9.03
N LYS A 93 -9.32 7.35 10.21
CA LYS A 93 -8.54 6.26 10.79
C LYS A 93 -9.50 5.20 11.32
N GLU A 94 -9.58 4.10 10.60
CA GLU A 94 -10.42 2.96 10.97
C GLU A 94 -9.57 1.90 11.66
N PHE A 95 -10.12 1.27 12.69
CA PHE A 95 -9.48 0.14 13.34
C PHE A 95 -9.44 -1.05 12.39
N TRP A 96 -8.25 -1.64 12.24
CA TRP A 96 -8.04 -2.82 11.44
C TRP A 96 -7.38 -3.88 12.31
N THR A 97 -8.21 -4.73 12.92
CA THR A 97 -7.88 -5.91 13.76
C THR A 97 -7.23 -5.69 15.12
#